data_AF-A0A131XCE4-F1
#
_entry.id   AF-A0A131XCE4-F1
#
_cell.length_a   1.000
_cell.length_b   1.000
_cell.length_c   1.000
_cell.angle_alpha   90.00
_cell.angle_beta   90.00
_cell.angle_gamma   90.00
#
_symmetry.space_group_name_H-M   'P 1'
#
loop_
_entity.id
_entity.type
_entity.pdbx_description
1 polymer ?
#
loop_
_entity_poly.entity_id
_entity_poly.type
_entity_poly.pdbx_seq_one_letter_code
_entity_poly.pdbx_strand_id
1 'polypeptide(L)'
;DDRVDSMVKDLQQVKNAENEREMLLASNKSLAEFNLSQEPNLRQSRQKLKELYEQAQELMNEVEQNKKTLDSLGGQSSLETTLALLQTAAAQAEEESEKIASSFLDGERTVESFLEEFVESRKLAHLRRIKAEKMTELLTRRLPRPMGGSMPARPAPPAPAYPLPPAGPMPPYPTSHYPMPMPFM
;
A
#
# COMPACT_ATOMS: atom_id res chain seq x y z
N ASP A 1 -50.17 36.72 -52.27
CA ASP A 1 -49.24 36.15 -51.28
C ASP A 1 -49.15 34.64 -51.37
N ASP A 2 -50.25 33.88 -51.24
CA ASP A 2 -50.22 32.39 -51.28
C ASP A 2 -49.51 31.76 -52.49
N ARG A 3 -49.65 32.36 -53.68
CA ARG A 3 -49.03 31.85 -54.92
C ARG A 3 -47.52 32.07 -54.94
N VAL A 4 -47.06 33.21 -54.40
CA VAL A 4 -45.64 33.56 -54.30
C VAL A 4 -44.98 32.66 -53.24
N ASP A 5 -45.64 32.44 -52.11
CA ASP A 5 -45.18 31.50 -51.09
C ASP A 5 -45.08 30.06 -51.60
N SER A 6 -46.01 29.62 -52.46
CA SER A 6 -45.91 28.30 -53.10
C SER A 6 -44.68 28.20 -54.01
N MET A 7 -44.40 29.24 -54.81
CA MET A 7 -43.26 29.27 -55.71
C MET A 7 -41.93 29.30 -54.93
N VAL A 8 -41.88 30.00 -53.79
CA VAL A 8 -40.71 30.04 -52.90
C VAL A 8 -40.46 28.68 -52.24
N LYS A 9 -41.50 28.00 -51.74
CA LYS A 9 -41.39 26.62 -51.22
C LYS A 9 -40.96 25.63 -52.28
N ASP A 10 -41.28 25.89 -53.55
CA ASP A 10 -40.89 25.02 -54.66
C ASP A 10 -39.44 25.22 -55.14
N LEU A 11 -38.76 26.27 -54.69
CA LEU A 11 -37.34 26.49 -54.97
C LEU A 11 -36.48 25.37 -54.38
N GLN A 12 -35.58 24.83 -55.20
CA GLN A 12 -34.68 23.75 -54.80
C GLN A 12 -33.80 24.11 -53.59
N GLN A 13 -33.40 25.37 -53.47
CA GLN A 13 -32.63 25.86 -52.32
C GLN A 13 -33.42 25.76 -51.01
N VAL A 14 -34.71 26.09 -51.04
CA VAL A 14 -35.60 26.00 -49.86
C VAL A 14 -35.87 24.55 -49.49
N LYS A 15 -36.18 23.69 -50.48
CA LYS A 15 -36.35 22.24 -50.27
C LYS A 15 -35.10 21.57 -49.70
N ASN A 16 -33.92 21.91 -50.22
CA ASN A 16 -32.66 21.36 -49.71
C ASN A 16 -32.39 21.79 -48.27
N ALA A 17 -32.66 23.06 -47.93
CA ALA A 17 -32.52 23.56 -46.57
C ALA A 17 -33.54 22.93 -45.60
N GLU A 18 -34.78 22.70 -46.05
CA GLU A 18 -35.80 21.97 -45.29
C GLU A 18 -35.37 20.51 -45.04
N ASN A 19 -34.88 19.81 -46.07
CA ASN A 19 -34.36 18.45 -45.93
C ASN A 19 -33.15 18.37 -44.98
N GLU A 20 -32.21 19.31 -45.08
CA GLU A 20 -31.05 19.39 -44.18
C GLU A 20 -31.50 19.63 -42.73
N ARG A 21 -32.44 20.55 -42.52
CA ARG A 21 -33.05 20.79 -41.22
C ARG A 21 -33.71 19.52 -40.68
N GLU A 22 -34.49 18.80 -41.48
CA GLU A 22 -35.13 17.55 -41.05
C GLU A 22 -34.09 16.47 -40.69
N MET A 23 -33.03 16.32 -41.50
CA MET A 23 -31.92 15.40 -41.20
C MET A 23 -31.23 15.77 -39.89
N LEU A 24 -30.93 17.05 -39.65
CA LEU A 24 -30.31 17.52 -38.41
C LEU A 24 -31.23 17.32 -37.20
N LEU A 25 -32.53 17.55 -37.34
CA LEU A 25 -33.51 17.31 -36.29
C LEU A 25 -33.60 15.82 -35.95
N ALA A 26 -33.65 14.95 -36.96
CA ALA A 26 -33.68 13.50 -36.76
C ALA A 26 -32.38 12.99 -36.10
N SER A 27 -31.23 13.51 -36.53
CA SER A 27 -29.92 13.20 -35.94
C SER A 27 -29.82 13.66 -34.48
N ASN A 28 -30.20 14.91 -34.19
CA ASN A 28 -30.20 15.45 -32.83
C ASN A 28 -31.14 14.68 -31.91
N LYS A 29 -32.35 14.34 -32.40
CA LYS A 29 -33.32 13.51 -31.67
C LYS A 29 -32.75 12.13 -31.36
N SER A 30 -32.16 11.47 -32.35
CA SER A 30 -31.54 10.14 -32.16
C SER A 30 -30.41 10.18 -31.12
N LEU A 31 -29.59 11.23 -31.17
CA LEU A 31 -28.49 11.42 -30.21
C LEU A 31 -29.00 11.72 -28.80
N ALA A 32 -30.06 12.52 -28.67
CA ALA A 32 -30.71 12.81 -27.40
C ALA A 32 -31.33 11.54 -26.80
N GLU A 33 -32.05 10.75 -27.59
CA GLU A 33 -32.61 9.46 -27.17
C GLU A 33 -31.52 8.48 -26.75
N PHE A 34 -30.41 8.39 -27.50
CA PHE A 34 -29.26 7.59 -27.12
C PHE A 34 -28.65 8.06 -25.79
N ASN A 35 -28.41 9.35 -25.61
CA ASN A 35 -27.86 9.90 -24.37
C ASN A 35 -28.78 9.61 -23.17
N LEU A 36 -30.09 9.78 -23.33
CA LEU A 36 -31.09 9.44 -22.31
C LEU A 36 -31.09 7.94 -21.99
N SER A 37 -30.87 7.08 -23.00
CA SER A 37 -30.77 5.63 -22.79
C SER A 37 -29.51 5.21 -22.00
N GLN A 38 -28.42 5.99 -22.08
CA GLN A 38 -27.18 5.72 -21.37
C GLN A 38 -27.16 6.27 -19.95
N GLU A 39 -27.90 7.34 -19.69
CA GLU A 39 -28.03 7.95 -18.37
C GLU A 39 -28.29 6.97 -17.21
N PRO A 40 -29.24 6.01 -17.29
CA PRO A 40 -29.48 5.08 -16.18
C PRO A 40 -28.26 4.20 -15.87
N ASN A 41 -27.56 3.72 -16.90
CA ASN A 41 -26.37 2.89 -16.74
C ASN A 41 -25.23 3.68 -16.09
N LEU A 42 -25.01 4.93 -16.54
CA LEU A 42 -24.00 5.82 -15.98
C LEU A 42 -24.32 6.21 -14.53
N ARG A 43 -25.59 6.49 -14.23
CA ARG A 43 -26.03 6.78 -12.86
C ARG A 43 -25.81 5.57 -11.95
N GLN A 44 -26.16 4.36 -12.41
CA GLN A 44 -25.99 3.14 -11.64
C GLN A 44 -24.51 2.82 -11.43
N SER A 45 -23.66 2.92 -12.46
CA SER A 45 -22.22 2.66 -12.33
C SER A 45 -21.54 3.65 -11.39
N ARG A 46 -21.90 4.95 -11.49
CA ARG A 46 -21.42 5.99 -10.57
C ARG A 46 -21.82 5.70 -9.13
N GLN A 47 -23.06 5.28 -8.90
CA GLN A 47 -23.55 4.94 -7.56
C GLN A 47 -22.79 3.73 -6.98
N LYS A 48 -22.63 2.65 -7.77
CA LYS A 48 -21.84 1.48 -7.37
C LYS A 48 -20.39 1.83 -7.06
N LEU A 49 -19.76 2.69 -7.87
CA LEU A 49 -18.40 3.14 -7.64
C LEU A 49 -18.28 3.90 -6.31
N LYS A 50 -19.25 4.78 -6.03
CA LYS A 50 -19.30 5.52 -4.76
C LYS A 50 -19.43 4.56 -3.56
N GLU A 51 -20.36 3.60 -3.63
CA GLU A 51 -20.55 2.61 -2.57
C GLU A 51 -19.29 1.77 -2.33
N LEU A 52 -18.64 1.29 -3.38
CA LEU A 52 -17.39 0.53 -3.26
C LEU A 52 -16.25 1.37 -2.69
N TYR A 53 -16.18 2.65 -3.06
CA TYR A 53 -15.17 3.56 -2.52
C TYR A 53 -15.40 3.82 -1.03
N GLU A 54 -16.65 4.04 -0.61
CA GLU A 54 -17.02 4.19 0.80
C GLU A 54 -16.67 2.94 1.61
N GLN A 55 -17.00 1.75 1.12
CA GLN A 55 -16.62 0.48 1.74
C GLN A 55 -15.09 0.30 1.84
N ALA A 56 -14.35 0.63 0.78
CA ALA A 56 -12.90 0.56 0.79
C ALA A 56 -12.28 1.52 1.81
N GLN A 57 -12.84 2.73 1.94
CA GLN A 57 -12.40 3.71 2.94
C GLN A 57 -12.67 3.21 4.37
N GLU A 58 -13.85 2.62 4.62
CA GLU A 58 -14.18 2.01 5.91
C GLU A 58 -13.21 0.88 6.27
N LEU A 59 -12.95 -0.04 5.33
CA LEU A 59 -11.99 -1.13 5.51
C LEU A 59 -10.56 -0.61 5.74
N MET A 60 -10.14 0.44 5.03
CA MET A 60 -8.83 1.06 5.27
C MET A 60 -8.73 1.63 6.68
N ASN A 61 -9.77 2.32 7.14
CA ASN A 61 -9.81 2.87 8.50
C ASN A 61 -9.76 1.74 9.54
N GLU A 62 -10.49 0.64 9.31
CA GLU A 62 -10.48 -0.54 10.18
C GLU A 62 -9.09 -1.19 10.22
N VAL A 63 -8.43 -1.37 9.07
CA VAL A 63 -7.07 -1.89 8.98
C VAL A 63 -6.08 -0.96 9.71
N GLU A 64 -6.21 0.35 9.55
CA GLU A 64 -5.34 1.31 10.24
C GLU A 64 -5.56 1.27 11.75
N GLN A 65 -6.81 1.15 12.20
CA GLN A 65 -7.13 1.00 13.62
C GLN A 65 -6.58 -0.32 14.17
N ASN A 66 -6.81 -1.44 13.47
CA ASN A 66 -6.28 -2.74 13.85
C ASN A 66 -4.75 -2.73 13.90
N LYS A 67 -4.09 -2.09 12.94
CA LYS A 67 -2.64 -1.89 12.95
C LYS A 67 -2.19 -1.07 14.16
N LYS A 68 -2.84 0.05 14.47
CA LYS A 68 -2.54 0.85 15.68
C LYS A 68 -2.71 0.02 16.96
N THR A 69 -3.77 -0.79 17.05
CA THR A 69 -3.96 -1.69 18.20
C THR A 69 -2.86 -2.74 18.28
N LEU A 70 -2.49 -3.35 17.16
CA LEU A 70 -1.42 -4.34 17.07
C LEU A 70 -0.06 -3.74 17.41
N ASP A 71 0.23 -2.53 16.93
CA ASP A 71 1.46 -1.80 17.25
C ASP A 71 1.49 -1.39 18.74
N SER A 72 0.34 -1.04 19.33
CA SER A 72 0.24 -0.76 20.77
C SER A 72 0.39 -2.03 21.64
N LEU A 73 -0.18 -3.15 21.22
CA LEU A 73 -0.07 -4.47 21.88
C LEU A 73 1.33 -5.06 21.71
N GLY A 74 1.93 -4.90 20.53
CA GLY A 74 3.33 -5.19 20.24
C GLY A 74 4.30 -4.18 20.84
N GLY A 75 3.79 -3.10 21.43
CA GLY A 75 4.51 -1.90 21.84
C GLY A 75 5.08 -1.90 23.24
N GLN A 76 5.50 -3.03 23.83
CA GLN A 76 6.16 -3.00 25.15
C GLN A 76 7.47 -3.78 25.28
N SER A 77 8.02 -4.30 24.19
CA SER A 77 9.47 -4.40 24.04
C SER A 77 9.75 -4.81 22.62
N SER A 78 10.49 -3.99 21.87
CA SER A 78 11.14 -4.53 20.69
C SER A 78 11.96 -5.73 21.15
N LEU A 79 11.99 -6.80 20.37
CA LEU A 79 12.74 -7.99 20.76
C LEU A 79 14.21 -7.63 21.04
N GLU A 80 14.72 -6.57 20.41
CA GLU A 80 16.00 -5.94 20.71
C GLU A 80 16.07 -5.37 22.14
N THR A 81 15.05 -4.66 22.63
CA THR A 81 14.98 -4.22 24.03
C THR A 81 14.95 -5.41 24.99
N THR A 82 14.15 -6.44 24.71
CA THR A 82 14.12 -7.66 25.54
C THR A 82 15.48 -8.34 25.57
N LEU A 83 16.16 -8.43 24.43
CA LEU A 83 17.51 -8.99 24.32
C LEU A 83 18.51 -8.17 25.16
N ALA A 84 18.48 -6.85 25.05
CA ALA A 84 19.35 -5.97 25.82
C ALA A 84 19.12 -6.13 27.33
N LEU A 85 17.86 -6.18 27.78
CA LEU A 85 17.52 -6.44 29.19
C LEU A 85 18.01 -7.82 29.64
N LEU A 86 17.88 -8.84 28.81
CA LEU A 86 18.33 -10.19 29.11
C LEU A 86 19.86 -10.28 29.19
N GLN A 87 20.58 -9.58 28.32
CA GLN A 87 22.05 -9.47 28.36
C GLN A 87 22.51 -8.77 29.64
N THR A 88 21.87 -7.67 30.02
CA THR A 88 22.14 -6.99 31.30
C THR A 88 21.88 -7.92 32.49
N ALA A 89 20.75 -8.63 32.50
CA ALA A 89 20.42 -9.57 33.57
C ALA A 89 21.35 -10.80 33.61
N ALA A 90 21.94 -11.19 32.47
CA ALA A 90 22.96 -12.22 32.41
C ALA A 90 24.28 -11.73 33.02
N ALA A 91 24.72 -10.52 32.66
CA ALA A 91 25.91 -9.90 33.23
C ALA A 91 25.79 -9.66 34.75
N GLN A 92 24.63 -9.22 35.23
CA GLN A 92 24.35 -9.08 36.66
C GLN A 92 24.44 -10.41 37.41
N ALA A 93 23.85 -11.48 36.86
CA ALA A 93 23.95 -12.81 37.47
C ALA A 93 25.40 -13.35 37.48
N GLU A 94 26.18 -13.04 36.43
CA GLU A 94 27.60 -13.39 36.39
C GLU A 94 28.38 -12.63 37.48
N GLU A 95 28.18 -11.32 37.61
CA GLU A 95 28.80 -10.50 38.66
C GLU A 95 28.41 -10.98 40.08
N GLU A 96 27.14 -11.33 40.31
CA GLU A 96 26.69 -11.92 41.58
C GLU A 96 27.41 -13.22 41.89
N SER A 97 27.58 -14.11 40.90
CA SER A 97 28.32 -15.36 41.08
C SER A 97 29.80 -15.14 41.38
N GLU A 98 30.43 -14.14 40.75
CA GLU A 98 31.82 -13.75 41.02
C GLU A 98 31.98 -13.14 42.42
N LYS A 99 31.01 -12.36 42.89
CA LYS A 99 30.98 -11.85 44.28
C LYS A 99 30.93 -12.98 45.30
N ILE A 100 30.08 -13.99 45.07
CA ILE A 100 29.98 -15.17 45.94
C ILE A 100 31.33 -15.92 45.97
N ALA A 101 31.96 -16.09 44.80
CA ALA A 101 33.28 -16.72 44.70
C ALA A 101 34.37 -15.91 45.43
N SER A 102 34.35 -14.59 45.29
CA SER A 102 35.32 -13.69 45.92
C SER A 102 35.20 -13.74 47.46
N SER A 103 33.99 -13.57 48.00
CA SER A 103 33.75 -13.68 49.46
C SER A 103 34.16 -15.04 50.03
N PHE A 104 34.06 -16.12 49.26
CA PHE A 104 34.57 -17.43 49.70
C PHE A 104 36.10 -17.47 49.75
N LEU A 105 36.79 -16.92 48.74
CA LEU A 105 38.25 -16.84 48.71
C LEU A 105 38.81 -15.94 49.81
N ASP A 106 38.07 -14.91 50.19
CA ASP A 106 38.39 -13.99 51.29
C ASP A 106 38.11 -14.61 52.67
N GLY A 107 37.51 -15.81 52.72
CA GLY A 107 37.20 -16.54 53.95
C GLY A 107 35.95 -16.06 54.68
N GLU A 108 35.12 -15.23 54.04
CA GLU A 108 33.87 -14.68 54.61
C GLU A 108 32.72 -15.70 54.61
N ARG A 109 32.86 -16.81 53.88
CA ARG A 109 31.83 -17.85 53.71
C ARG A 109 32.37 -19.25 54.00
N THR A 110 31.51 -20.11 54.54
CA THR A 110 31.80 -21.54 54.70
C THR A 110 31.66 -22.28 53.37
N VAL A 111 32.28 -23.46 53.27
CA VAL A 111 32.21 -24.30 52.07
C VAL A 111 30.77 -24.70 51.74
N GLU A 112 29.97 -25.04 52.75
CA GLU A 112 28.57 -25.44 52.55
C GLU A 112 27.70 -24.29 52.03
N SER A 113 27.78 -23.09 52.62
CA SER A 113 27.05 -21.90 52.12
C SER A 113 27.52 -21.48 50.72
N PHE A 114 28.81 -21.57 50.45
CA PHE A 114 29.34 -21.30 49.11
C PHE A 114 28.74 -22.24 48.06
N LEU A 115 28.74 -23.55 48.31
CA LEU A 115 28.22 -24.53 47.36
C LEU A 115 26.73 -24.34 47.09
N GLU A 116 25.93 -24.06 48.12
CA GLU A 116 24.49 -23.82 47.96
C GLU A 116 24.19 -22.58 47.09
N GLU A 117 24.85 -21.45 47.38
CA GLU A 117 24.55 -20.18 46.69
C GLU A 117 25.25 -20.06 45.33
N PHE A 118 26.51 -20.49 45.21
CA PHE A 118 27.29 -20.35 43.99
C PHE A 118 26.73 -21.22 42.86
N VAL A 119 26.34 -22.47 43.17
CA VAL A 119 25.82 -23.38 42.13
C VAL A 119 24.52 -22.84 41.53
N GLU A 120 23.58 -22.37 42.35
CA GLU A 120 22.33 -21.78 41.87
C GLU A 120 22.57 -20.47 41.11
N SER A 121 23.42 -19.58 41.64
CA SER A 121 23.77 -18.31 40.97
C SER A 121 24.46 -18.55 39.62
N ARG A 122 25.46 -19.43 39.57
CA ARG A 122 26.21 -19.72 38.33
C ARG A 122 25.36 -20.43 37.29
N LYS A 123 24.48 -21.33 37.72
CA LYS A 123 23.47 -21.96 36.85
C LYS A 123 22.53 -20.93 36.24
N LEU A 124 22.04 -19.96 37.03
CA LEU A 124 21.21 -18.88 36.53
C LEU A 124 21.95 -18.00 35.50
N ALA A 125 23.20 -17.63 35.78
CA ALA A 125 24.05 -16.87 34.85
C ALA A 125 24.20 -17.60 33.51
N HIS A 126 24.55 -18.89 33.53
CA HIS A 126 24.67 -19.70 32.31
C HIS A 126 23.35 -19.84 31.55
N LEU A 127 22.23 -20.05 32.25
CA LEU A 127 20.91 -20.12 31.61
C LEU A 127 20.55 -18.80 30.92
N ARG A 128 20.79 -17.66 31.56
CA ARG A 128 20.51 -16.33 30.97
C ARG A 128 21.43 -16.05 29.78
N ARG A 129 22.72 -16.37 29.87
CA ARG A 129 23.68 -16.25 28.75
C ARG A 129 23.23 -17.06 27.53
N ILE A 130 22.89 -18.34 27.72
CA ILE A 130 22.43 -19.22 26.63
C ILE A 130 21.12 -18.70 26.02
N LYS A 131 20.16 -18.24 26.85
CA LYS A 131 18.92 -17.66 26.36
C LYS A 131 19.17 -16.38 25.55
N ALA A 132 20.11 -15.52 25.98
CA ALA A 132 20.50 -14.34 25.23
C ALA A 132 21.12 -14.71 23.88
N GLU A 133 22.05 -15.67 23.85
CA GLU A 133 22.67 -16.17 22.60
C GLU A 133 21.62 -16.73 21.63
N LYS A 134 20.67 -17.52 22.12
CA LYS A 134 19.58 -18.06 21.30
C LYS A 134 18.63 -16.98 20.80
N MET A 135 18.33 -15.99 21.61
CA MET A 135 17.51 -14.86 21.19
C MET A 135 18.21 -14.02 20.11
N THR A 136 19.52 -13.79 20.24
CA THR A 136 20.34 -13.17 19.20
C THR A 136 20.29 -13.97 17.90
N GLU A 137 20.48 -15.29 17.95
CA GLU A 137 20.41 -16.17 16.77
C GLU A 137 19.05 -16.07 16.06
N LEU A 138 17.95 -16.07 16.83
CA LEU A 138 16.59 -15.92 16.29
C LEU A 138 16.37 -14.55 15.63
N LEU A 139 16.90 -13.48 16.21
CA LEU A 139 16.79 -12.13 15.64
C LEU A 139 17.63 -11.96 14.38
N THR A 140 18.86 -12.46 14.38
CA THR A 140 19.73 -12.46 13.18
C THR A 140 19.12 -13.28 12.04
N ARG A 141 18.42 -14.39 12.35
CA ARG A 141 17.74 -15.21 11.34
C ARG A 141 16.45 -14.58 10.81
N ARG A 142 15.78 -13.72 11.59
CA ARG A 142 14.56 -12.98 11.19
C ARG A 142 14.87 -11.80 10.27
N LEU A 143 16.05 -11.20 10.37
CA LEU A 143 16.52 -10.25 9.38
C LEU A 143 16.61 -10.98 8.04
N PRO A 144 15.99 -10.47 6.95
CA PRO A 144 16.23 -11.02 5.63
C PRO A 144 17.75 -10.97 5.44
N ARG A 145 18.37 -12.16 5.32
CA ARG A 145 19.73 -12.26 4.79
C ARG A 145 19.77 -11.34 3.56
N PRO A 146 20.79 -10.48 3.39
CA PRO A 146 20.99 -9.89 2.10
C PRO A 146 21.14 -11.07 1.15
N MET A 147 20.10 -11.32 0.36
CA MET A 147 20.15 -12.15 -0.81
C MET A 147 21.12 -11.43 -1.74
N GLY A 148 22.42 -11.65 -1.52
CA GLY A 148 23.47 -11.47 -2.52
C GLY A 148 23.36 -12.51 -3.63
N GLY A 149 22.13 -12.96 -3.93
CA GLY A 149 21.81 -13.71 -5.11
C GLY A 149 21.35 -12.71 -6.16
N SER A 150 22.20 -12.47 -7.15
CA SER A 150 21.82 -11.84 -8.40
C SER A 150 20.52 -12.46 -8.91
N MET A 151 19.40 -11.78 -8.71
CA MET A 151 18.20 -12.05 -9.48
C MET A 151 18.62 -11.85 -10.95
N PRO A 152 18.47 -12.86 -11.84
CA PRO A 152 18.66 -12.59 -13.25
C PRO A 152 17.60 -11.55 -13.61
N ALA A 153 18.04 -10.34 -13.92
CA ALA A 153 17.19 -9.28 -14.43
C ALA A 153 16.50 -9.84 -15.67
N ARG A 154 15.22 -10.21 -15.53
CA ARG A 154 14.38 -10.49 -16.70
C ARG A 154 14.30 -9.16 -17.46
N PRO A 155 14.74 -9.11 -18.73
CA PRO A 155 14.46 -7.94 -19.56
C PRO A 155 12.94 -7.75 -19.60
N ALA A 156 12.48 -6.52 -19.37
CA ALA A 156 11.08 -6.20 -19.59
C ALA A 156 10.70 -6.59 -21.03
N PRO A 157 9.52 -7.18 -21.27
CA PRO A 157 9.07 -7.46 -22.62
C PRO A 157 9.01 -6.13 -23.41
N PRO A 158 9.42 -6.13 -24.68
CA PRO A 158 9.36 -4.93 -25.50
C PRO A 158 7.91 -4.44 -25.60
N ALA A 159 7.72 -3.14 -25.46
CA ALA A 159 6.41 -2.51 -25.61
C ALA A 159 5.85 -2.83 -27.02
N PRO A 160 4.53 -3.09 -27.14
CA PRO A 160 3.91 -3.32 -28.44
C PRO A 160 4.15 -2.11 -29.35
N ALA A 161 4.70 -2.35 -30.54
CA ALA A 161 4.90 -1.34 -31.55
C ALA A 161 3.54 -0.91 -32.10
N TYR A 162 2.98 0.16 -31.56
CA TYR A 162 1.85 0.84 -32.19
C TYR A 162 2.38 1.51 -33.47
N PRO A 163 1.80 1.24 -34.65
CA PRO A 163 2.16 1.96 -35.85
C PRO A 163 1.80 3.44 -35.66
N LEU A 164 2.80 4.32 -35.68
CA LEU A 164 2.56 5.75 -35.77
C LEU A 164 1.79 6.03 -37.07
N PRO A 165 0.65 6.72 -37.02
CA PRO A 165 -0.01 7.14 -38.24
C PRO A 165 0.87 8.17 -38.99
N PRO A 166 0.82 8.19 -40.34
CA PRO A 166 1.60 9.11 -41.14
C PRO A 166 1.28 10.56 -40.77
N ALA A 167 2.32 11.37 -40.62
CA ALA A 167 2.23 12.79 -40.31
C ALA A 167 1.50 13.56 -41.43
N GLY A 168 0.19 13.70 -41.31
CA GLY A 168 -0.60 14.71 -42.02
C GLY A 168 -0.54 16.05 -41.29
N PRO A 169 -0.78 17.17 -41.98
CA PRO A 169 -0.81 18.49 -41.35
C PRO A 169 -1.96 18.58 -40.33
N MET A 170 -1.60 18.77 -39.05
CA MET A 170 -2.53 18.90 -37.93
C MET A 170 -3.21 20.29 -37.95
N PRO A 171 -4.55 20.39 -37.83
CA PRO A 171 -5.23 21.65 -37.57
C PRO A 171 -4.99 22.13 -36.12
N PRO A 172 -5.01 23.45 -35.85
CA PRO A 172 -4.60 24.00 -34.55
C PRO A 172 -5.76 23.91 -33.55
N TYR A 173 -5.75 22.89 -32.68
CA TYR A 173 -6.55 22.92 -31.46
C TYR A 173 -5.64 23.14 -30.24
N PRO A 174 -6.03 24.02 -29.29
CA PRO A 174 -5.24 24.25 -28.09
C PRO A 174 -5.30 23.02 -27.17
N THR A 175 -4.15 22.38 -26.98
CA THR A 175 -3.95 21.26 -26.07
C THR A 175 -4.02 21.75 -24.62
N SER A 176 -5.22 21.80 -24.05
CA SER A 176 -5.40 22.05 -22.62
C SER A 176 -4.97 20.81 -21.84
N HIS A 177 -3.74 20.83 -21.35
CA HIS A 177 -3.19 19.79 -20.49
C HIS A 177 -3.77 19.98 -19.09
N TYR A 178 -4.84 19.25 -18.75
CA TYR A 178 -5.23 19.08 -17.35
C TYR A 178 -4.45 17.89 -16.76
N PRO A 179 -3.59 18.11 -15.75
CA PRO A 179 -2.97 17.00 -15.04
C PRO A 179 -4.02 16.29 -14.18
N MET A 180 -4.20 14.99 -14.40
CA MET A 180 -4.98 14.14 -13.51
C MET A 180 -4.21 13.97 -12.19
N PRO A 181 -4.88 14.05 -11.02
CA PRO A 181 -4.22 13.92 -9.74
C PRO A 181 -3.80 12.46 -9.51
N MET A 182 -2.52 12.26 -9.17
CA MET A 182 -1.99 10.97 -8.73
C MET A 182 -2.51 10.63 -7.33
N PRO A 183 -2.88 9.38 -7.04
CA PRO A 183 -3.21 8.94 -5.69
C PRO A 183 -1.94 8.99 -4.83
N PHE A 184 -2.04 9.68 -3.68
CA PHE A 184 -0.97 9.80 -2.72
C PHE A 184 -0.68 8.45 -2.04
N MET A 185 0.62 8.11 -1.97
CA MET A 185 1.17 7.10 -1.07
C MET A 185 1.34 7.68 0.34
#